data_AF-A0A3B9GI38-F1
#
_entry.id   AF-A0A3B9GI38-F1
#
_cell.length_a   1.000
_cell.length_b   1.000
_cell.length_c   1.000
_cell.angle_alpha   90.00
_cell.angle_beta   90.00
_cell.angle_gamma   90.00
#
_symmetry.space_group_name_H-M   'P 1'
#
loop_
_entity.id
_entity.type
_entity.pdbx_description
1 polymer ?
#
loop_
_entity_poly.entity_id
_entity_poly.type
_entity_poly.pdbx_seq_one_letter_code
_entity_poly.pdbx_strand_id
1 'polypeptide(L)'
;MADISSLQLNPPVNRYRGALPKIGIRPTIDGRLGGVRESLEGVTMGMAKAAAKLISGSLKHPNGAPVECVIADSTIGGVAEAAACQDKFSRENVAVTLTVTPCWCYGSETMDMDPMTIKAVWGFNGTDRPGAVYLAAVLAAHSQKGLPAFGIYGRDVQDL
;
A
#
# COMPACT_ATOMS: atom_id res chain seq x y z
N MET A 1 -36.90 10.27 -2.37
CA MET A 1 -35.68 10.74 -3.07
C MET A 1 -36.06 11.01 -4.51
N ALA A 2 -35.57 12.09 -5.13
CA ALA A 2 -35.83 12.32 -6.56
C ALA A 2 -35.16 11.20 -7.38
N ASP A 3 -35.88 10.63 -8.34
CA ASP A 3 -35.31 9.66 -9.27
C ASP A 3 -34.37 10.39 -10.24
N ILE A 4 -33.08 10.14 -10.06
CA ILE A 4 -31.99 10.73 -10.85
C ILE A 4 -31.50 9.79 -11.96
N SER A 5 -32.15 8.64 -12.17
CA SER A 5 -31.74 7.65 -13.18
C SER A 5 -31.84 8.17 -14.62
N SER A 6 -32.66 9.20 -14.86
CA SER A 6 -32.85 9.86 -16.15
C SER A 6 -31.86 11.01 -16.42
N LEU A 7 -31.01 11.37 -15.44
CA LEU A 7 -30.03 12.44 -15.62
C LEU A 7 -28.84 11.96 -16.46
N GLN A 8 -28.55 12.69 -17.53
CA GLN A 8 -27.37 12.46 -18.35
C GLN A 8 -26.12 12.88 -17.58
N LEU A 9 -25.26 11.91 -17.23
CA LEU A 9 -23.98 12.16 -16.57
C LEU A 9 -22.88 12.40 -17.60
N ASN A 10 -22.07 13.44 -17.39
CA ASN A 10 -20.86 13.64 -18.18
C ASN A 10 -19.81 12.58 -17.82
N PRO A 11 -19.11 12.00 -18.80
CA PRO A 11 -18.02 11.07 -18.52
C PRO A 11 -16.88 11.79 -17.79
N PRO A 12 -16.09 11.07 -16.97
CA PRO A 12 -14.89 11.64 -16.36
C PRO A 12 -13.90 12.18 -17.41
N VAL A 13 -13.41 13.40 -17.21
CA VAL A 13 -12.41 14.03 -18.09
C VAL A 13 -11.32 14.67 -17.26
N ASN A 14 -10.06 14.30 -17.49
CA ASN A 14 -8.92 14.99 -16.89
C ASN A 14 -8.72 16.35 -17.54
N ARG A 15 -9.04 17.43 -16.81
CA ARG A 15 -8.93 18.82 -17.28
C ARG A 15 -7.61 19.50 -16.91
N TYR A 16 -6.84 18.90 -16.00
CA TYR A 16 -5.55 19.43 -15.57
C TYR A 16 -4.42 18.87 -16.43
N ARG A 17 -3.29 19.59 -16.50
CA ARG A 17 -2.10 19.12 -17.20
C ARG A 17 -1.41 18.03 -16.37
N GLY A 18 -1.01 16.93 -17.01
CA GLY A 18 -0.32 15.81 -16.38
C GLY A 18 -1.22 14.62 -16.05
N ALA A 19 -0.61 13.53 -15.62
CA ALA A 19 -1.31 12.32 -15.21
C ALA A 19 -1.95 12.51 -13.81
N LEU A 20 -3.07 11.83 -13.58
CA LEU A 20 -3.66 11.77 -12.25
C LEU A 20 -2.72 11.01 -11.30
N PRO A 21 -2.61 11.41 -10.02
CA PRO A 21 -1.76 10.71 -9.07
C PRO A 21 -2.34 9.33 -8.75
N LYS A 22 -1.47 8.32 -8.68
CA LYS A 22 -1.86 6.95 -8.29
C LYS A 22 -1.46 6.64 -6.85
N ILE A 23 -2.06 5.59 -6.28
CA ILE A 23 -1.67 5.03 -4.98
C ILE A 23 -0.82 3.77 -5.20
N GLY A 24 0.40 3.78 -4.69
CA GLY A 24 1.31 2.64 -4.71
C GLY A 24 1.06 1.70 -3.52
N ILE A 25 0.86 0.41 -3.75
CA ILE A 25 0.69 -0.60 -2.71
C ILE A 25 1.96 -1.45 -2.60
N ARG A 26 2.58 -1.46 -1.41
CA ARG A 26 3.85 -2.13 -1.10
C ARG A 26 3.61 -3.36 -0.20
N PRO A 27 3.43 -4.57 -0.75
CA PRO A 27 3.32 -5.79 0.06
C PRO A 27 4.69 -6.18 0.65
N THR A 28 4.94 -5.91 1.92
CA THR A 28 6.20 -6.29 2.58
C THR A 28 6.09 -7.66 3.24
N ILE A 29 7.18 -8.44 3.21
CA ILE A 29 7.19 -9.84 3.65
C ILE A 29 8.46 -10.15 4.47
N ASP A 30 8.42 -11.23 5.25
CA ASP A 30 9.63 -11.80 5.84
C ASP A 30 10.56 -12.33 4.74
N GLY A 31 11.80 -11.85 4.69
CA GLY A 31 12.76 -12.22 3.65
C GLY A 31 13.36 -13.63 3.79
N ARG A 32 13.08 -14.37 4.88
CA ARG A 32 13.64 -15.71 5.11
C ARG A 32 13.03 -16.74 4.16
N LEU A 33 13.90 -17.33 3.33
CA LEU A 33 13.56 -18.46 2.47
C LEU A 33 13.61 -19.79 3.24
N GLY A 34 13.18 -20.88 2.59
CA GLY A 34 13.19 -22.22 3.18
C GLY A 34 11.89 -22.57 3.91
N GLY A 35 10.78 -21.97 3.48
CA GLY A 35 9.41 -22.29 3.92
C GLY A 35 8.70 -21.14 4.62
N VAL A 36 9.41 -20.13 5.11
CA VAL A 36 8.78 -18.99 5.80
C VAL A 36 8.15 -18.04 4.78
N ARG A 37 8.96 -17.41 3.92
CA ARG A 37 8.47 -16.48 2.89
C ARG A 37 7.46 -17.12 1.96
N GLU A 38 7.76 -18.33 1.48
CA GLU A 38 6.94 -19.07 0.53
C GLU A 38 5.52 -19.31 1.07
N SER A 39 5.38 -19.54 2.39
CA SER A 39 4.07 -19.69 3.04
C SER A 39 3.26 -18.40 3.15
N LEU A 40 3.89 -17.24 2.97
CA LEU A 40 3.31 -15.91 3.19
C LEU A 40 3.05 -15.13 1.90
N GLU A 41 3.63 -15.53 0.77
CA GLU A 41 3.52 -14.83 -0.52
C GLU A 41 2.05 -14.59 -0.92
N GLY A 42 1.25 -15.64 -0.91
CA GLY A 42 -0.15 -15.59 -1.34
C GLY A 42 -0.99 -14.63 -0.50
N VAL A 43 -0.85 -14.70 0.83
CA VAL A 43 -1.63 -13.87 1.75
C VAL A 43 -1.15 -12.41 1.78
N THR A 44 0.17 -12.18 1.70
CA THR A 44 0.73 -10.83 1.65
C THR A 44 0.30 -10.10 0.38
N MET A 45 0.37 -10.78 -0.77
CA MET A 45 -0.11 -10.22 -2.04
C MET A 45 -1.65 -10.10 -2.07
N GLY A 46 -2.36 -11.00 -1.40
CA GLY A 46 -3.81 -10.93 -1.22
C GLY A 46 -4.24 -9.67 -0.47
N MET A 47 -3.53 -9.31 0.61
CA MET A 47 -3.75 -8.08 1.38
C MET A 47 -3.54 -6.82 0.51
N ALA A 48 -2.51 -6.80 -0.34
CA ALA A 48 -2.27 -5.70 -1.26
C ALA A 48 -3.39 -5.55 -2.31
N LYS A 49 -3.86 -6.66 -2.87
CA LYS A 49 -4.99 -6.68 -3.82
C LYS A 49 -6.29 -6.24 -3.16
N ALA A 50 -6.55 -6.65 -1.92
CA ALA A 50 -7.73 -6.24 -1.17
C ALA A 50 -7.73 -4.72 -0.89
N ALA A 51 -6.58 -4.16 -0.49
CA ALA A 51 -6.41 -2.73 -0.32
C ALA A 51 -6.65 -1.96 -1.63
N ALA A 52 -6.02 -2.39 -2.73
CA ALA A 52 -6.22 -1.80 -4.05
C ALA A 52 -7.70 -1.80 -4.48
N LYS A 53 -8.39 -2.94 -4.29
CA LYS A 53 -9.82 -3.08 -4.61
C LYS A 53 -10.68 -2.12 -3.78
N LEU A 54 -10.43 -2.01 -2.48
CA LEU A 54 -11.16 -1.11 -1.59
C LEU A 54 -10.98 0.35 -2.03
N ILE A 55 -9.74 0.77 -2.26
CA ILE A 55 -9.38 2.14 -2.64
C ILE A 55 -10.01 2.51 -3.98
N SER A 56 -9.75 1.71 -5.03
CA SER A 56 -10.25 1.98 -6.37
C SER A 56 -11.77 1.85 -6.48
N GLY A 57 -12.41 1.05 -5.63
CA GLY A 57 -13.87 0.93 -5.55
C GLY A 57 -14.57 2.03 -4.75
N SER A 58 -13.85 2.73 -3.86
CA SER A 58 -14.46 3.70 -2.92
C SER A 58 -14.11 5.15 -3.21
N LEU A 59 -12.97 5.40 -3.87
CA LEU A 59 -12.43 6.74 -4.08
C LEU A 59 -12.44 7.15 -5.55
N LYS A 60 -12.70 8.43 -5.79
CA LYS A 60 -12.64 9.07 -7.09
C LYS A 60 -11.79 10.34 -7.02
N HIS A 61 -11.11 10.65 -8.11
CA HIS A 61 -10.51 11.95 -8.33
C HIS A 61 -11.59 13.05 -8.49
N PRO A 62 -11.23 14.33 -8.36
CA PRO A 62 -12.18 15.44 -8.54
C PRO A 62 -12.87 15.48 -9.91
N ASN A 63 -12.30 14.82 -10.92
CA ASN A 63 -12.89 14.69 -12.25
C ASN A 63 -13.87 13.50 -12.39
N GLY A 64 -14.11 12.74 -11.31
CA GLY A 64 -15.00 11.58 -11.29
C GLY A 64 -14.36 10.24 -11.71
N ALA A 65 -13.10 10.23 -12.16
CA ALA A 65 -12.39 8.99 -12.48
C ALA A 65 -12.07 8.22 -11.19
N PRO A 66 -12.17 6.88 -11.17
CA PRO A 66 -11.76 6.09 -10.00
C PRO A 66 -10.27 6.27 -9.73
N VAL A 67 -9.88 6.23 -8.45
CA VAL A 67 -8.46 6.29 -8.07
C VAL A 67 -7.78 4.99 -8.50
N GLU A 68 -6.68 5.10 -9.24
CA GLU A 68 -5.89 3.95 -9.67
C GLU A 68 -4.86 3.54 -8.61
N CYS A 69 -4.69 2.23 -8.45
CA CYS A 69 -3.65 1.65 -7.59
C CYS A 69 -2.59 0.92 -8.42
N VAL A 70 -1.34 1.00 -7.98
CA VAL A 70 -0.19 0.31 -8.58
C VAL A 70 0.42 -0.58 -7.51
N ILE A 71 0.38 -1.89 -7.70
CA ILE A 71 0.99 -2.84 -6.75
C ILE A 71 2.43 -3.13 -7.18
N ALA A 72 3.35 -3.29 -6.22
CA ALA A 72 4.69 -3.80 -6.50
C ALA A 72 4.65 -5.14 -7.26
N ASP A 73 5.63 -5.39 -8.14
CA ASP A 73 5.65 -6.62 -8.95
C ASP A 73 5.89 -7.88 -8.12
N SER A 74 6.62 -7.75 -7.02
CA SER A 74 6.87 -8.80 -6.04
C SER A 74 6.50 -8.33 -4.64
N THR A 75 6.43 -9.27 -3.70
CA THR A 75 6.55 -8.94 -2.28
C THR A 75 7.96 -8.38 -1.99
N ILE A 76 8.06 -7.58 -0.93
CA ILE A 76 9.26 -6.81 -0.58
C ILE A 76 9.80 -7.35 0.74
N GLY A 77 10.79 -8.24 0.65
CA GLY A 77 11.52 -8.83 1.77
C GLY A 77 12.85 -8.14 2.07
N GLY A 78 13.34 -7.29 1.16
CA GLY A 78 14.55 -6.51 1.39
C GLY A 78 14.77 -5.36 0.39
N VAL A 79 15.96 -4.76 0.47
CA VAL A 79 16.28 -3.50 -0.24
C VAL A 79 16.21 -3.60 -1.77
N ALA A 80 16.59 -4.74 -2.35
CA ALA A 80 16.57 -4.92 -3.81
C ALA A 80 15.13 -4.82 -4.37
N GLU A 81 14.17 -5.46 -3.70
CA GLU A 81 12.76 -5.44 -4.07
C GLU A 81 12.12 -4.09 -3.76
N ALA A 82 12.53 -3.44 -2.66
CA ALA A 82 12.09 -2.08 -2.35
C ALA A 82 12.54 -1.07 -3.41
N ALA A 83 13.78 -1.20 -3.92
CA ALA A 83 14.29 -0.37 -5.00
C ALA A 83 13.56 -0.63 -6.33
N ALA A 84 13.29 -1.90 -6.68
CA ALA A 84 12.51 -2.24 -7.87
C ALA A 84 11.07 -1.70 -7.79
N CYS A 85 10.44 -1.78 -6.62
CA CYS A 85 9.13 -1.18 -6.37
C CYS A 85 9.17 0.34 -6.58
N GLN A 86 10.19 1.03 -6.07
CA GLN A 86 10.32 2.48 -6.21
C GLN A 86 10.49 2.89 -7.68
N ASP A 87 11.31 2.18 -8.45
CA ASP A 87 11.53 2.45 -9.88
C ASP A 87 10.24 2.29 -10.71
N LYS A 88 9.41 1.29 -10.37
CA LYS A 88 8.07 1.17 -10.95
C LYS A 88 7.20 2.36 -10.58
N PHE A 89 7.15 2.71 -9.29
CA PHE A 89 6.27 3.75 -8.77
C PHE A 89 6.59 5.14 -9.33
N SER A 90 7.87 5.46 -9.52
CA SER A 90 8.28 6.73 -10.14
C SER A 90 7.84 6.85 -11.59
N ARG A 91 7.76 5.74 -12.33
CA ARG A 91 7.28 5.73 -13.73
C ARG A 91 5.76 5.79 -13.84
N GLU A 92 5.06 5.33 -12.80
CA GLU A 92 3.59 5.23 -12.76
C GLU A 92 2.89 6.45 -12.12
N ASN A 93 3.63 7.52 -11.82
CA ASN A 93 3.09 8.73 -11.19
C ASN A 93 2.40 8.45 -9.83
N VAL A 94 3.01 7.56 -9.03
CA VAL A 94 2.58 7.31 -7.65
C VAL A 94 2.96 8.49 -6.77
N ALA A 95 1.99 9.04 -6.04
CA ALA A 95 2.22 10.14 -5.09
C ALA A 95 1.97 9.74 -3.63
N VAL A 96 1.26 8.63 -3.43
CA VAL A 96 0.87 8.12 -2.10
C VAL A 96 1.25 6.64 -2.03
N THR A 97 1.84 6.20 -0.93
CA THR A 97 2.21 4.80 -0.72
C THR A 97 1.48 4.21 0.48
N LEU A 98 0.98 2.98 0.32
CA LEU A 98 0.45 2.15 1.39
C LEU A 98 1.24 0.86 1.46
N THR A 99 2.02 0.71 2.52
CA THR A 99 2.69 -0.54 2.84
C THR A 99 1.74 -1.45 3.60
N VAL A 100 1.67 -2.73 3.23
CA VAL A 100 0.81 -3.71 3.88
C VAL A 100 1.61 -4.96 4.22
N THR A 101 1.34 -5.56 5.38
CA THR A 101 1.89 -6.88 5.70
C THR A 101 1.08 -7.65 6.73
N PRO A 102 1.02 -8.98 6.61
CA PRO A 102 0.55 -9.85 7.67
C PRO A 102 1.65 -10.31 8.64
N CYS A 103 2.93 -9.96 8.43
CA CYS A 103 4.05 -10.60 9.11
C CYS A 103 5.17 -9.65 9.55
N TRP A 104 6.22 -10.20 10.18
CA TRP A 104 7.46 -9.48 10.40
C TRP A 104 8.14 -9.15 9.07
N CYS A 105 8.75 -7.96 8.96
CA CYS A 105 9.65 -7.61 7.86
C CYS A 105 10.82 -6.77 8.40
N TYR A 106 11.88 -6.62 7.61
CA TYR A 106 13.11 -5.96 8.05
C TYR A 106 13.06 -4.43 7.97
N GLY A 107 12.12 -3.82 8.70
CA GLY A 107 12.04 -2.38 8.99
C GLY A 107 12.61 -1.44 7.92
N SER A 108 13.82 -0.93 8.14
CA SER A 108 14.47 0.04 7.26
C SER A 108 14.93 -0.50 5.90
N GLU A 109 15.07 -1.82 5.74
CA GLU A 109 15.39 -2.43 4.45
C GLU A 109 14.20 -2.42 3.49
N THR A 110 12.97 -2.43 4.03
CA THR A 110 11.73 -2.56 3.25
C THR A 110 10.92 -1.27 3.15
N MET A 111 11.26 -0.26 3.96
CA MET A 111 10.50 1.00 4.08
C MET A 111 10.50 1.86 2.81
N ASP A 112 9.53 2.78 2.74
CA ASP A 112 9.53 3.84 1.72
C ASP A 112 10.45 5.00 2.14
N MET A 113 11.51 5.21 1.36
CA MET A 113 12.54 6.20 1.61
C MET A 113 12.32 7.51 0.84
N ASP A 114 11.32 7.58 -0.05
CA ASP A 114 11.07 8.79 -0.82
C ASP A 114 10.51 9.89 0.10
N PRO A 115 11.18 11.05 0.26
CA PRO A 115 10.67 12.11 1.12
C PRO A 115 9.39 12.78 0.58
N MET A 116 9.10 12.62 -0.71
CA MET A 116 7.98 13.29 -1.39
C MET A 116 6.68 12.49 -1.39
N THR A 117 6.73 11.18 -1.09
CA THR A 117 5.51 10.37 -0.99
C THR A 117 4.77 10.62 0.33
N ILE A 118 3.44 10.66 0.25
CA ILE A 118 2.58 10.57 1.44
C ILE A 118 2.42 9.09 1.79
N LYS A 119 2.82 8.68 2.99
CA LYS A 119 3.04 7.26 3.33
C LYS A 119 2.11 6.78 4.43
N ALA A 120 1.59 5.58 4.29
CA ALA A 120 0.93 4.84 5.35
C ALA A 120 1.44 3.39 5.43
N VAL A 121 1.35 2.80 6.61
CA VAL A 121 1.66 1.39 6.85
C VAL A 121 0.48 0.74 7.57
N TRP A 122 -0.02 -0.36 7.02
CA TRP A 122 -1.03 -1.21 7.63
C TRP A 122 -0.41 -2.55 8.02
N GLY A 123 -0.25 -2.76 9.33
CA GLY A 123 0.13 -4.05 9.90
C GLY A 123 -1.12 -4.83 10.30
N PHE A 124 -1.25 -6.05 9.80
CA PHE A 124 -2.34 -6.94 10.16
C PHE A 124 -2.32 -7.25 11.67
N ASN A 125 -3.49 -7.22 12.31
CA ASN A 125 -3.67 -7.57 13.71
C ASN A 125 -3.94 -9.07 13.86
N GLY A 126 -2.94 -9.90 13.57
CA GLY A 126 -3.01 -11.35 13.72
C GLY A 126 -2.07 -11.88 14.80
N THR A 127 -2.30 -13.11 15.23
CA THR A 127 -1.47 -13.80 16.24
C THR A 127 -0.39 -14.69 15.61
N ASP A 128 -0.69 -15.36 14.49
CA ASP A 128 0.22 -16.30 13.83
C ASP A 128 1.50 -15.66 13.32
N ARG A 129 1.40 -14.41 12.88
CA ARG A 129 2.49 -13.65 12.27
C ARG A 129 2.44 -12.20 12.75
N PRO A 130 3.59 -11.61 13.12
CA PRO A 130 3.61 -10.38 13.90
C PRO A 130 3.55 -9.11 13.02
N GLY A 131 2.48 -8.95 12.22
CA GLY A 131 2.28 -7.78 11.34
C GLY A 131 2.27 -6.44 12.08
N ALA A 132 1.63 -6.38 13.26
CA ALA A 132 1.62 -5.21 14.13
C ALA A 132 3.02 -4.87 14.70
N VAL A 133 3.90 -5.86 14.86
CA VAL A 133 5.27 -5.62 15.34
C VAL A 133 6.11 -4.98 14.24
N TYR A 134 5.96 -5.42 12.99
CA TYR A 134 6.55 -4.71 11.85
C TYR A 134 6.04 -3.27 11.77
N LEU A 135 4.74 -3.05 11.92
CA LEU A 135 4.13 -1.72 11.91
C LEU A 135 4.81 -0.77 12.91
N ALA A 136 4.94 -1.19 14.17
CA ALA A 136 5.62 -0.38 15.19
C ALA A 136 7.10 -0.13 14.84
N ALA A 137 7.82 -1.17 14.40
CA ALA A 137 9.23 -1.07 14.05
C ALA A 137 9.50 -0.12 12.87
N VAL A 138 8.71 -0.22 11.80
CA VAL A 138 8.92 0.62 10.61
C VAL A 138 8.47 2.06 10.85
N LEU A 139 7.44 2.31 11.67
CA LEU A 139 7.06 3.67 12.08
C LEU A 139 8.12 4.33 12.96
N ALA A 140 8.79 3.55 13.81
CA ALA A 140 9.96 4.04 14.55
C ALA A 140 11.10 4.43 13.60
N ALA A 141 11.39 3.61 12.57
CA ALA A 141 12.40 3.92 11.56
C ALA A 141 12.04 5.17 10.73
N HIS A 142 10.77 5.33 10.34
CA HIS A 142 10.24 6.53 9.69
C HIS A 142 10.46 7.78 10.55
N SER A 143 10.11 7.71 11.83
CA SER A 143 10.30 8.81 12.79
C SER A 143 11.77 9.15 12.98
N GLN A 144 12.63 8.14 13.13
CA GLN A 144 14.07 8.31 13.29
C GLN A 144 14.73 8.97 12.07
N LYS A 145 14.22 8.70 10.86
CA LYS A 145 14.76 9.24 9.60
C LYS A 145 14.11 10.56 9.18
N GLY A 146 13.14 11.08 9.95
CA GLY A 146 12.41 12.30 9.58
C GLY A 146 11.53 12.12 8.35
N LEU A 147 10.99 10.92 8.14
CA LEU A 147 10.10 10.57 7.02
C LEU A 147 8.71 10.21 7.56
N PRO A 148 7.80 11.19 7.77
CA PRO A 148 6.50 10.93 8.38
C PRO A 148 5.70 9.85 7.65
N ALA A 149 5.06 8.96 8.42
CA ALA A 149 4.19 7.90 7.93
C ALA A 149 3.02 7.67 8.88
N PHE A 150 1.84 7.37 8.33
CA PHE A 150 0.65 7.02 9.10
C PHE A 150 0.66 5.54 9.49
N GLY A 151 0.25 5.25 10.73
CA GLY A 151 0.04 3.87 11.20
C GLY A 151 -1.43 3.48 11.13
N ILE A 152 -1.72 2.34 10.52
CA ILE A 152 -3.06 1.74 10.44
C ILE A 152 -3.01 0.39 11.16
N TYR A 153 -3.72 0.29 12.28
CA TYR A 153 -3.82 -0.92 13.10
C TYR A 153 -5.28 -1.19 13.46
N GLY A 154 -5.77 -2.37 13.10
CA GLY A 154 -7.13 -2.79 13.42
C GLY A 154 -7.27 -3.05 14.92
N ARG A 155 -8.37 -2.58 15.52
CA ARG A 155 -8.62 -2.74 16.97
C ARG A 155 -8.73 -4.21 17.38
N ASP A 156 -9.45 -4.99 16.59
CA ASP A 156 -9.78 -6.38 16.89
C ASP A 156 -8.81 -7.32 16.20
N VAL A 157 -8.45 -8.41 16.89
CA VAL A 157 -7.59 -9.47 16.35
C VAL A 157 -8.35 -10.21 15.25
N GLN A 158 -7.64 -10.60 14.19
CA GLN A 158 -8.16 -11.29 13.03
C GLN A 158 -7.34 -12.56 12.74
N ASP A 159 -8.01 -13.57 12.21
CA ASP A 159 -7.38 -14.79 11.68
C ASP A 159 -7.07 -14.61 10.17
N LEU A 160 -6.00 -15.26 9.69
CA LEU A 160 -5.51 -15.20 8.31
C LEU A 160 -6.16 -16.23 7.38
#